data_AF-A0A972XVH0-F1
#
_entry.id   AF-A0A972XVH0-F1
#
_cell.length_a   1.000
_cell.length_b   1.000
_cell.length_c   1.000
_cell.angle_alpha   90.00
_cell.angle_beta   90.00
_cell.angle_gamma   90.00
#
_symmetry.space_group_name_H-M   'P 1'
#
loop_
_entity.id
_entity.type
_entity.pdbx_description
1 polymer ?
#
loop_
_entity_poly.entity_id
_entity_poly.type
_entity_poly.pdbx_seq_one_letter_code
_entity_poly.pdbx_strand_id
1 'polypeptide(L)'
;MNWEPHVMAYIIDLVTFAAFVFFFYYRIIRYLHIFQQNEYNTSRFVSWLITSMAFDKRISVTLILIGISTSFVQNSGLVQLFFEKGMVALLFGVAALMEPNPLKVAKKKLVLTNRVKRILAISLTFAAITSAFTVTISGAISWLVAVQLIPMIMVLSKFFLDPVETHIHNSFQNSAENRMREVAPCTIGITGSFGKTSVKHILGHILQMNTNAQFTPGSVNTVMGISRFINEQLNDNCRYFLAEMGAYGTGSISNLCRFVPPNYGIITSVGEAHYERFKNLETVAKAKFELAQAVFHLNGKVVVDESVLKHIYACQYVEQNRAIFIVVGVKHTADIKILSIDQTVRGLNIKIHYDKNEHIIFAPLYGLHHGRNIVLAYALALSLGFPSKRIIQTIRTIPQVSHRLEVKKHHSGATYIDDAYNTNPVGFLNGLDLLQTLGNACGRRILITPGVVELGEKHKEVHLELGKKAAIATDITIVLCPKRVATFVEGFMSISGHGTLITFNNFSDAENWIGQNLEFNDTILIANDLPDMIERRFIC
;
A
#
# COMPACT_ATOMS: atom_id res chain seq x y z
N MET A 1 -30.34 -3.49 55.92
CA MET A 1 -30.13 -4.65 55.03
C MET A 1 -28.70 -5.13 55.30
N ASN A 2 -28.52 -5.96 56.33
CA ASN A 2 -27.19 -6.42 56.75
C ASN A 2 -26.79 -7.58 55.86
N TRP A 3 -26.12 -7.27 54.76
CA TRP A 3 -25.48 -8.27 53.92
C TRP A 3 -24.36 -8.93 54.72
N GLU A 4 -24.25 -10.26 54.66
CA GLU A 4 -23.14 -10.96 55.29
C GLU A 4 -21.81 -10.45 54.72
N PRO A 5 -20.75 -10.31 55.55
CA PRO A 5 -19.46 -9.76 55.12
C PRO A 5 -18.86 -10.46 53.91
N HIS A 6 -19.12 -11.76 53.76
CA HIS A 6 -18.72 -12.56 52.60
C HIS A 6 -19.40 -12.11 51.31
N VAL A 7 -20.70 -11.78 51.35
CA VAL A 7 -21.44 -11.32 50.18
C VAL A 7 -20.91 -9.96 49.69
N MET A 8 -20.58 -9.05 50.61
CA MET A 8 -19.99 -7.74 50.28
C MET A 8 -18.60 -7.89 49.64
N ALA A 9 -17.79 -8.85 50.08
CA ALA A 9 -16.50 -9.16 49.47
C ALA A 9 -16.65 -9.70 48.02
N TYR A 10 -17.63 -10.58 47.77
CA TYR A 10 -17.90 -11.07 46.42
C TYR A 10 -18.40 -9.96 45.48
N ILE A 11 -19.23 -9.04 45.98
CA ILE A 11 -19.74 -7.92 45.17
C ILE A 11 -18.59 -7.02 44.73
N ILE A 12 -17.69 -6.62 45.64
CA ILE A 12 -16.57 -5.74 45.27
C ILE A 12 -15.61 -6.42 44.29
N ASP A 13 -15.39 -7.72 44.45
CA ASP A 13 -14.59 -8.55 43.56
C ASP A 13 -15.16 -8.59 42.14
N LEU A 14 -16.48 -8.77 42.02
CA LEU A 14 -17.19 -8.72 40.75
C LEU A 14 -17.12 -7.33 40.10
N VAL A 15 -17.21 -6.26 40.90
CA VAL A 15 -17.12 -4.88 40.41
C VAL A 15 -15.70 -4.59 39.91
N THR A 16 -14.66 -4.94 40.65
CA THR A 16 -13.26 -4.75 40.22
C THR A 16 -12.95 -5.59 38.99
N PHE A 17 -13.46 -6.83 38.93
CA PHE A 17 -13.37 -7.68 37.74
C PHE A 17 -13.97 -7.00 36.51
N ALA A 18 -15.23 -6.56 36.62
CA ALA A 18 -15.96 -5.94 35.52
C ALA A 18 -15.29 -4.63 35.08
N ALA A 19 -14.82 -3.83 36.04
CA ALA A 19 -14.11 -2.58 35.77
C ALA A 19 -12.80 -2.82 35.01
N PHE A 20 -12.02 -3.84 35.38
CA PHE A 20 -10.81 -4.19 34.64
C PHE A 20 -11.12 -4.69 33.23
N VAL A 21 -12.10 -5.57 33.05
CA VAL A 21 -12.49 -6.06 31.70
C VAL A 21 -12.97 -4.90 30.83
N PHE A 22 -13.71 -3.95 31.41
CA PHE A 22 -14.14 -2.73 30.73
C PHE A 22 -12.94 -1.86 30.31
N PHE A 23 -11.99 -1.60 31.22
CA PHE A 23 -10.75 -0.90 30.91
C PHE A 23 -9.93 -1.62 29.84
N PHE A 24 -9.77 -2.94 29.97
CA PHE A 24 -9.06 -3.78 29.02
C PHE A 24 -9.64 -3.63 27.62
N TYR A 25 -10.97 -3.62 27.47
CA TYR A 25 -11.63 -3.47 26.17
C TYR A 25 -11.20 -2.18 25.44
N TYR A 26 -11.23 -1.02 26.11
CA TYR A 26 -10.81 0.22 25.47
C TYR A 26 -9.31 0.22 25.17
N ARG A 27 -8.51 -0.32 26.09
CA ARG A 27 -7.07 -0.37 25.93
C ARG A 27 -6.63 -1.31 24.80
N ILE A 28 -7.23 -2.48 24.69
CA ILE A 28 -6.90 -3.47 23.65
C ILE A 28 -7.32 -2.97 22.27
N ILE A 29 -8.41 -2.21 22.15
CA ILE A 29 -8.84 -1.60 20.89
C ILE A 29 -7.78 -0.63 20.34
N ARG A 30 -7.10 0.12 21.22
CA ARG A 30 -5.96 0.98 20.85
C ARG A 30 -4.78 0.17 20.34
N TYR A 31 -4.39 -0.91 21.04
CA TYR A 31 -3.31 -1.77 20.56
C TYR A 31 -3.66 -2.49 19.25
N LEU A 32 -4.91 -2.97 19.10
CA LEU A 32 -5.42 -3.58 17.87
C LEU A 32 -5.37 -2.63 16.68
N HIS A 33 -5.68 -1.34 16.89
CA HIS A 33 -5.57 -0.32 15.86
C HIS A 33 -4.14 -0.18 15.33
N ILE A 34 -3.16 -0.22 16.22
CA ILE A 34 -1.74 -0.13 15.88
C ILE A 34 -1.25 -1.45 15.29
N PHE A 35 -1.75 -2.58 15.78
CA PHE A 35 -1.41 -3.90 15.28
C PHE A 35 -1.93 -4.12 13.85
N GLN A 36 -3.13 -3.64 13.54
CA GLN A 36 -3.70 -3.66 12.19
C GLN A 36 -2.87 -2.81 11.23
N GLN A 37 -2.38 -1.64 11.66
CA GLN A 37 -1.48 -0.81 10.84
C GLN A 37 -0.12 -1.48 10.60
N ASN A 38 0.36 -2.28 11.55
CA ASN A 38 1.56 -3.10 11.41
C ASN A 38 1.32 -4.44 10.70
N GLU A 39 0.22 -4.58 9.94
CA GLU A 39 -0.13 -5.78 9.17
C GLU A 39 -0.20 -7.06 10.03
N TYR A 40 -0.51 -6.92 11.32
CA TYR A 40 -0.52 -8.01 12.31
C TYR A 40 0.82 -8.72 12.47
N ASN A 41 1.93 -8.04 12.13
CA ASN A 41 3.27 -8.55 12.33
C ASN A 41 3.70 -8.37 13.80
N THR A 42 3.86 -9.49 14.51
CA THR A 42 4.22 -9.51 15.94
C THR A 42 5.54 -8.80 16.23
N SER A 43 6.58 -9.03 15.42
CA SER A 43 7.90 -8.42 15.64
C SER A 43 7.86 -6.90 15.49
N ARG A 44 7.20 -6.40 14.44
CA ARG A 44 7.03 -4.94 14.24
C ARG A 44 6.24 -4.31 15.38
N PHE A 45 5.18 -4.99 15.83
CA PHE A 45 4.37 -4.50 16.95
C PHE A 45 5.16 -4.44 18.26
N VAL A 46 5.92 -5.49 18.60
CA VAL A 46 6.75 -5.51 19.81
C VAL A 46 7.86 -4.46 19.74
N SER A 47 8.51 -4.32 18.58
CA SER A 47 9.51 -3.26 18.36
C SER A 47 8.90 -1.87 18.57
N TRP A 48 7.72 -1.63 18.02
CA TRP A 48 6.98 -0.38 18.24
C TRP A 48 6.62 -0.18 19.72
N LEU A 49 6.14 -1.22 20.41
CA LEU A 49 5.76 -1.15 21.83
C LEU A 49 6.93 -0.70 22.71
N ILE A 50 8.13 -1.24 22.46
CA ILE A 50 9.36 -0.92 23.19
C ILE A 50 9.84 0.51 22.85
N THR A 51 9.98 0.82 21.56
CA THR A 51 10.53 2.11 21.09
C THR A 51 9.65 3.29 21.45
N SER A 52 8.33 3.13 21.45
CA SER A 52 7.37 4.16 21.83
C SER A 52 7.09 4.22 23.34
N MET A 53 7.65 3.28 24.12
CA MET A 53 7.32 3.09 25.55
C MET A 53 5.80 3.07 25.82
N ALA A 54 5.03 2.40 24.94
CA ALA A 54 3.56 2.44 24.96
C ALA A 54 2.90 1.60 26.07
N PHE A 55 3.68 1.18 27.06
CA PHE A 55 3.22 0.60 28.33
C PHE A 55 2.52 1.65 29.20
N ASP A 56 1.55 1.23 30.03
CA ASP A 56 0.83 2.19 30.87
C ASP A 56 1.66 2.66 32.06
N LYS A 57 2.25 3.85 31.97
CA LYS A 57 2.97 4.46 33.11
C LYS A 57 2.02 5.09 34.12
N ARG A 58 0.91 5.68 33.68
CA ARG A 58 0.01 6.47 34.54
C ARG A 58 -0.72 5.57 35.54
N ILE A 59 -1.39 4.54 35.02
CA ILE A 59 -2.15 3.58 35.83
C ILE A 59 -1.21 2.80 36.73
N SER A 60 -0.02 2.43 36.26
CA SER A 60 0.96 1.72 37.10
C SER A 60 1.40 2.53 38.31
N VAL A 61 1.72 3.82 38.11
CA VAL A 61 2.07 4.71 39.22
C VAL A 61 0.90 4.87 40.18
N THR A 62 -0.33 5.04 39.67
CA THR A 62 -1.51 5.15 40.52
C THR A 62 -1.80 3.87 41.30
N LEU A 63 -1.64 2.68 40.71
CA LEU A 63 -1.80 1.39 41.40
C LEU A 63 -0.77 1.21 42.52
N ILE A 64 0.48 1.61 42.29
CA ILE A 64 1.53 1.60 43.33
C ILE A 64 1.16 2.56 44.46
N LEU A 65 0.71 3.77 44.15
CA LEU A 65 0.29 4.76 45.16
C LEU A 65 -0.92 4.27 45.98
N ILE A 66 -1.91 3.65 45.32
CA ILE A 66 -3.05 3.04 46.01
C ILE A 66 -2.54 1.96 46.97
N GLY A 67 -1.72 1.02 46.50
CA GLY A 67 -1.18 -0.06 47.34
C GLY A 67 -0.33 0.43 48.52
N ILE A 68 0.47 1.49 48.34
CA ILE A 68 1.22 2.11 49.44
C ILE A 68 0.24 2.76 50.42
N SER A 69 -0.72 3.55 49.93
CA SER A 69 -1.67 4.28 50.80
C SER A 69 -2.54 3.35 51.64
N THR A 70 -2.96 2.22 51.07
CA THR A 70 -3.80 1.23 51.75
C THR A 70 -3.03 0.43 52.80
N SER A 71 -1.70 0.28 52.65
CA SER A 71 -0.84 -0.38 53.64
C SER A 71 -0.73 0.37 54.98
N PHE A 72 -0.98 1.69 54.99
CA PHE A 72 -0.95 2.51 56.21
C PHE A 72 -2.27 2.54 56.98
N VAL A 73 -3.35 1.96 56.43
CA VAL A 73 -4.68 1.97 57.06
C VAL A 73 -4.77 0.85 58.11
N GLN A 74 -4.66 1.21 59.39
CA GLN A 74 -4.82 0.29 60.53
C GLN A 74 -6.31 -0.02 60.81
N ASN A 75 -6.97 -0.77 59.93
CA ASN A 75 -8.37 -1.21 60.12
C ASN A 75 -8.51 -2.73 59.98
N SER A 76 -9.67 -3.27 60.40
CA SER A 76 -10.07 -4.65 60.13
C SER A 76 -9.93 -4.99 58.65
N GLY A 77 -9.36 -6.17 58.33
CA GLY A 77 -8.94 -6.53 56.97
C GLY A 77 -10.03 -6.42 55.90
N LEU A 78 -11.31 -6.59 56.26
CA LEU A 78 -12.44 -6.46 55.32
C LEU A 78 -12.67 -5.01 54.85
N VAL A 79 -12.57 -4.02 55.75
CA VAL A 79 -12.77 -2.61 55.39
C VAL A 79 -11.63 -2.09 54.51
N GLN A 80 -10.40 -2.50 54.83
CA GLN A 80 -9.21 -2.18 54.05
C GLN A 80 -9.31 -2.76 52.62
N LEU A 81 -9.70 -4.03 52.49
CA LEU A 81 -9.90 -4.70 51.19
C LEU A 81 -10.99 -4.01 50.35
N PHE A 82 -12.11 -3.63 50.97
CA PHE A 82 -13.19 -2.95 50.27
C PHE A 82 -12.77 -1.59 49.71
N PHE A 83 -12.07 -0.79 50.53
CA PHE A 83 -11.56 0.51 50.12
C PHE A 83 -10.54 0.39 48.99
N GLU A 84 -9.59 -0.55 49.10
CA GLU A 84 -8.57 -0.78 48.08
C GLU A 84 -9.18 -1.23 46.74
N LYS A 85 -10.02 -2.29 46.76
CA LYS A 85 -10.64 -2.83 45.54
C LYS A 85 -11.62 -1.83 44.91
N GLY A 86 -12.30 -1.02 45.72
CA GLY A 86 -13.14 0.09 45.25
C GLY A 86 -12.34 1.18 44.54
N MET A 87 -11.20 1.60 45.10
CA MET A 87 -10.31 2.58 44.46
C MET A 87 -9.72 2.06 43.14
N VAL A 88 -9.34 0.77 43.10
CA VAL A 88 -8.86 0.11 41.87
C VAL A 88 -9.97 0.05 40.82
N ALA A 89 -11.19 -0.34 41.19
CA ALA A 89 -12.33 -0.39 40.27
C ALA A 89 -12.66 1.00 39.69
N LEU A 90 -12.66 2.03 40.54
CA LEU A 90 -12.87 3.42 40.11
C LEU A 90 -11.78 3.89 39.14
N LEU A 91 -10.51 3.59 39.44
CA LEU A 91 -9.38 3.90 38.57
C LEU A 91 -9.58 3.29 37.18
N PHE A 92 -9.95 2.02 37.10
CA PHE A 92 -10.19 1.37 35.81
C PHE A 92 -11.38 1.96 35.06
N GLY A 93 -12.49 2.26 35.76
CA GLY A 93 -13.64 2.92 35.15
C GLY A 93 -13.29 4.28 34.55
N VAL A 94 -12.59 5.13 35.30
CA VAL A 94 -12.15 6.46 34.83
C VAL A 94 -11.15 6.32 33.67
N ALA A 95 -10.15 5.45 33.82
CA ALA A 95 -9.15 5.23 32.78
C ALA A 95 -9.79 4.75 31.45
N ALA A 96 -10.79 3.88 31.52
CA ALA A 96 -11.52 3.39 30.36
C ALA A 96 -12.24 4.53 29.61
N LEU A 97 -12.89 5.45 30.34
CA LEU A 97 -13.61 6.58 29.76
C LEU A 97 -12.67 7.64 29.17
N MET A 98 -11.44 7.73 29.67
CA MET A 98 -10.42 8.65 29.16
C MET A 98 -9.66 8.10 27.95
N GLU A 99 -9.79 6.81 27.60
CA GLU A 99 -9.10 6.25 26.44
C GLU A 99 -9.68 6.79 25.13
N PRO A 100 -8.84 7.36 24.24
CA PRO A 100 -9.28 7.78 22.92
C PRO A 100 -9.76 6.56 22.12
N ASN A 101 -10.94 6.67 21.52
CA ASN A 101 -11.51 5.57 20.74
C ASN A 101 -11.08 5.65 19.25
N PRO A 102 -10.15 4.79 18.79
CA PRO A 102 -9.65 4.81 17.41
C PRO A 102 -10.70 4.37 16.37
N LEU A 103 -11.86 3.85 16.79
CA LEU A 103 -12.98 3.59 15.89
C LEU A 103 -13.63 4.89 15.39
N LYS A 104 -13.54 5.98 16.17
CA LYS A 104 -14.23 7.25 15.87
C LYS A 104 -13.27 8.38 15.52
N VAL A 105 -12.16 8.50 16.25
CA VAL A 105 -11.33 9.72 16.28
C VAL A 105 -10.08 9.62 15.39
N ALA A 106 -9.66 8.42 14.98
CA ALA A 106 -8.43 8.27 14.21
C ALA A 106 -8.61 8.65 12.73
N LYS A 107 -7.63 9.38 12.16
CA LYS A 107 -7.57 9.72 10.71
C LYS A 107 -7.73 8.47 9.82
N LYS A 108 -7.00 7.40 10.13
CA LYS A 108 -7.25 6.05 9.62
C LYS A 108 -7.91 5.24 10.72
N LYS A 109 -9.21 4.98 10.60
CA LYS A 109 -10.01 4.29 11.62
C LYS A 109 -9.65 2.81 11.69
N LEU A 110 -9.76 2.21 12.88
CA LEU A 110 -9.72 0.76 13.03
C LEU A 110 -10.92 0.14 12.29
N VAL A 111 -10.66 -0.82 11.41
CA VAL A 111 -11.72 -1.56 10.70
C VAL A 111 -11.93 -2.89 11.40
N LEU A 112 -13.16 -3.12 11.90
CA LEU A 112 -13.54 -4.36 12.60
C LEU A 112 -13.74 -5.53 11.62
N THR A 113 -12.64 -6.02 11.07
CA THR A 113 -12.62 -7.23 10.23
C THR A 113 -12.91 -8.48 11.05
N ASN A 114 -13.26 -9.59 10.40
CA ASN A 114 -13.48 -10.87 11.09
C ASN A 114 -12.24 -11.33 11.86
N ARG A 115 -11.03 -11.06 11.35
CA ARG A 115 -9.77 -11.32 12.06
C ARG A 115 -9.65 -10.49 13.34
N VAL A 116 -9.95 -9.19 13.28
CA VAL A 116 -9.92 -8.30 14.47
C VAL A 116 -10.93 -8.78 15.51
N LYS A 117 -12.15 -9.14 15.11
CA LYS A 117 -13.19 -9.67 16.01
C LYS A 117 -12.73 -10.95 16.72
N ARG A 118 -12.10 -11.89 16.00
CA ARG A 118 -11.55 -13.13 16.60
C ARG A 118 -10.42 -12.85 17.59
N ILE A 119 -9.44 -12.00 17.22
CA ILE A 119 -8.34 -11.62 18.13
C ILE A 119 -8.91 -10.95 19.39
N LEU A 120 -9.88 -10.05 19.23
CA LEU A 120 -10.52 -9.35 20.34
C LEU A 120 -11.26 -10.31 21.27
N ALA A 121 -12.02 -11.27 20.71
CA ALA A 121 -12.76 -12.27 21.50
C ALA A 121 -11.82 -13.14 22.35
N ILE A 122 -10.72 -13.62 21.78
CA ILE A 122 -9.71 -14.39 22.52
C ILE A 122 -9.00 -13.51 23.55
N SER A 123 -8.67 -12.26 23.20
CA SER A 123 -8.03 -11.31 24.13
C SER A 123 -8.91 -11.01 25.34
N LEU A 124 -10.22 -10.83 25.14
CA LEU A 124 -11.19 -10.63 26.22
C LEU A 124 -11.34 -11.87 27.10
N THR A 125 -11.23 -13.07 26.52
CA THR A 125 -11.24 -14.33 27.29
C THR A 125 -10.02 -14.42 28.19
N PHE A 126 -8.83 -14.15 27.67
CA PHE A 126 -7.62 -14.06 28.49
C PHE A 126 -7.70 -12.95 29.54
N ALA A 127 -8.26 -11.78 29.20
CA ALA A 127 -8.45 -10.69 30.15
C ALA A 127 -9.38 -11.08 31.30
N ALA A 128 -10.48 -11.79 31.02
CA ALA A 128 -11.36 -12.33 32.05
C ALA A 128 -10.63 -13.34 32.94
N ILE A 129 -9.82 -14.24 32.38
CA ILE A 129 -9.02 -15.19 33.17
C ILE A 129 -8.00 -14.45 34.06
N THR A 130 -7.26 -13.49 33.49
CA THR A 130 -6.30 -12.67 34.24
C THR A 130 -7.01 -11.90 35.36
N SER A 131 -8.13 -11.27 35.06
CA SER A 131 -8.92 -10.51 36.04
C SER A 131 -9.44 -11.39 37.16
N ALA A 132 -10.03 -12.54 36.83
CA ALA A 132 -10.53 -13.50 37.81
C ALA A 132 -9.40 -13.98 38.73
N PHE A 133 -8.22 -14.27 38.17
CA PHE A 133 -7.05 -14.65 38.95
C PHE A 133 -6.54 -13.51 39.84
N THR A 134 -6.39 -12.30 39.29
CA THR A 134 -5.88 -11.14 40.04
C THR A 134 -6.81 -10.72 41.18
N VAL A 135 -8.13 -10.84 41.03
CA VAL A 135 -9.10 -10.54 42.10
C VAL A 135 -8.92 -11.45 43.32
N THR A 136 -8.47 -12.70 43.12
CA THR A 136 -8.17 -13.63 44.22
C THR A 136 -6.88 -13.28 44.98
N ILE A 137 -5.99 -12.50 44.37
CA ILE A 137 -4.74 -12.03 44.98
C ILE A 137 -5.02 -10.69 45.67
N SER A 138 -4.68 -10.59 46.96
CA SER A 138 -4.83 -9.33 47.70
C SER A 138 -3.83 -8.27 47.24
N GLY A 139 -4.27 -7.01 47.17
CA GLY A 139 -3.42 -5.84 46.96
C GLY A 139 -3.47 -5.24 45.56
N ALA A 140 -3.48 -3.91 45.49
CA ALA A 140 -3.56 -3.13 44.24
C ALA A 140 -2.35 -3.37 43.32
N ILE A 141 -1.19 -3.73 43.88
CA ILE A 141 0.04 -3.99 43.11
C ILE A 141 -0.11 -5.22 42.20
N SER A 142 -0.94 -6.20 42.57
CA SER A 142 -1.19 -7.39 41.73
C SER A 142 -1.76 -7.03 40.35
N TRP A 143 -2.52 -5.93 40.27
CA TRP A 143 -3.08 -5.40 39.04
C TRP A 143 -2.06 -4.76 38.10
N LEU A 144 -0.88 -4.39 38.61
CA LEU A 144 0.20 -3.85 37.78
C LEU A 144 0.60 -4.85 36.71
N VAL A 145 0.76 -6.12 37.10
CA VAL A 145 1.09 -7.21 36.17
C VAL A 145 -0.03 -7.36 35.13
N ALA A 146 -1.30 -7.40 35.57
CA ALA A 146 -2.45 -7.52 34.67
C ALA A 146 -2.51 -6.38 33.63
N VAL A 147 -2.26 -5.14 34.04
CA VAL A 147 -2.25 -3.96 33.14
C VAL A 147 -1.08 -4.00 32.16
N GLN A 148 0.12 -4.40 32.62
CA GLN A 148 1.29 -4.47 31.75
C GLN A 148 1.26 -5.65 30.77
N LEU A 149 0.51 -6.71 31.09
CA LEU A 149 0.34 -7.86 30.22
C LEU A 149 -0.62 -7.63 29.06
N ILE A 150 -1.44 -6.57 29.05
CA ILE A 150 -2.44 -6.30 27.99
C ILE A 150 -1.86 -6.42 26.56
N PRO A 151 -0.77 -5.74 26.17
CA PRO A 151 -0.21 -5.89 24.82
C PRO A 151 0.31 -7.32 24.55
N MET A 152 0.77 -8.04 25.56
CA MET A 152 1.22 -9.43 25.43
C MET A 152 0.05 -10.41 25.31
N ILE A 153 -1.06 -10.16 26.00
CA ILE A 153 -2.32 -10.91 25.82
C ILE A 153 -2.78 -10.81 24.37
N MET A 154 -2.66 -9.66 23.71
CA MET A 154 -2.97 -9.53 22.28
C MET A 154 -2.07 -10.41 21.41
N VAL A 155 -0.76 -10.39 21.67
CA VAL A 155 0.23 -11.19 20.94
C VAL A 155 -0.04 -12.69 21.14
N LEU A 156 -0.33 -13.10 22.37
CA LEU A 156 -0.69 -14.46 22.73
C LEU A 156 -1.99 -14.88 22.04
N SER A 157 -3.00 -14.02 22.04
CA SER A 157 -4.28 -14.27 21.35
C SER A 157 -4.08 -14.51 19.86
N LYS A 158 -3.20 -13.75 19.22
CA LYS A 158 -2.80 -13.98 17.83
C LYS A 158 -2.10 -15.33 17.66
N PHE A 159 -1.17 -15.69 18.55
CA PHE A 159 -0.48 -16.98 18.50
C PHE A 159 -1.44 -18.18 18.56
N PHE A 160 -2.43 -18.15 19.46
CA PHE A 160 -3.46 -19.18 19.53
C PHE A 160 -4.36 -19.23 18.29
N LEU A 161 -4.58 -18.09 17.65
CA LEU A 161 -5.42 -17.99 16.46
C LEU A 161 -4.67 -18.31 15.17
N ASP A 162 -3.33 -18.28 15.17
CA ASP A 162 -2.52 -18.49 13.96
C ASP A 162 -2.83 -19.79 13.21
N PRO A 163 -3.04 -20.96 13.85
CA PRO A 163 -3.43 -22.19 13.14
C PRO A 163 -4.78 -22.03 12.42
N VAL A 164 -5.74 -21.39 13.08
CA VAL A 164 -7.09 -21.14 12.54
C VAL A 164 -7.02 -20.11 11.41
N GLU A 165 -6.30 -19.00 11.57
CA GLU A 165 -6.09 -18.02 10.50
C GLU A 165 -5.39 -18.65 9.29
N THR A 166 -4.38 -19.49 9.53
CA THR A 166 -3.66 -20.18 8.46
C THR A 166 -4.58 -21.15 7.73
N HIS A 167 -5.42 -21.89 8.46
CA HIS A 167 -6.40 -22.77 7.85
C HIS A 167 -7.44 -22.00 7.03
N ILE A 168 -7.97 -20.89 7.56
CA ILE A 168 -8.90 -20.02 6.81
C ILE A 168 -8.22 -19.45 5.56
N HIS A 169 -6.97 -18.99 5.69
CA HIS A 169 -6.18 -18.47 4.57
C HIS A 169 -6.00 -19.54 3.48
N ASN A 170 -5.56 -20.73 3.87
CA ASN A 170 -5.32 -21.83 2.95
C ASN A 170 -6.63 -22.32 2.32
N SER A 171 -7.72 -22.43 3.08
CA SER A 171 -9.03 -22.79 2.54
C SER A 171 -9.51 -21.76 1.50
N PHE A 172 -9.28 -20.47 1.76
CA PHE A 172 -9.68 -19.41 0.84
C PHE A 172 -8.82 -19.41 -0.44
N GLN A 173 -7.52 -19.66 -0.31
CA GLN A 173 -6.63 -19.85 -1.45
C GLN A 173 -7.01 -21.11 -2.25
N ASN A 174 -7.26 -22.24 -1.58
CA ASN A 174 -7.67 -23.49 -2.23
C ASN A 174 -8.98 -23.33 -3.00
N SER A 175 -9.95 -22.59 -2.45
CA SER A 175 -11.18 -22.23 -3.16
C SER A 175 -10.87 -21.48 -4.46
N ALA A 176 -9.93 -20.53 -4.41
CA ALA A 176 -9.55 -19.76 -5.60
C ALA A 176 -8.81 -20.63 -6.62
N GLU A 177 -7.95 -21.55 -6.18
CA GLU A 177 -7.29 -22.52 -7.07
C GLU A 177 -8.31 -23.43 -7.74
N ASN A 178 -9.30 -23.94 -7.01
CA ASN A 178 -10.37 -24.75 -7.57
C ASN A 178 -11.18 -23.96 -8.60
N ARG A 179 -11.54 -22.72 -8.28
CA ARG A 179 -12.25 -21.82 -9.20
C ARG A 179 -11.46 -21.54 -10.47
N MET A 180 -10.14 -21.35 -10.37
CA MET A 180 -9.27 -21.20 -11.54
C MET A 180 -9.21 -22.48 -12.40
N ARG A 181 -9.26 -23.67 -11.79
CA ARG A 181 -9.31 -24.95 -12.51
C ARG A 181 -10.66 -25.16 -13.21
N GLU A 182 -11.76 -24.78 -12.57
CA GLU A 182 -13.12 -24.89 -13.14
C GLU A 182 -13.29 -23.98 -14.35
N VAL A 183 -12.92 -22.70 -14.22
CA VAL A 183 -13.06 -21.70 -15.30
C VAL A 183 -11.97 -21.88 -16.37
N ALA A 184 -10.79 -22.33 -15.97
CA ALA A 184 -9.61 -22.55 -16.83
C ALA A 184 -9.29 -21.37 -17.79
N PRO A 185 -9.24 -20.11 -17.30
CA PRO A 185 -8.93 -18.99 -18.18
C PRO A 185 -7.47 -19.03 -18.63
N CYS A 186 -7.20 -18.51 -19.84
CA CYS A 186 -5.85 -18.24 -20.29
C CYS A 186 -5.25 -17.10 -19.44
N THR A 187 -4.30 -17.46 -18.58
CA THR A 187 -3.74 -16.54 -17.60
C THR A 187 -2.56 -15.76 -18.17
N ILE A 188 -2.52 -14.47 -17.88
CA ILE A 188 -1.46 -13.55 -18.29
C ILE A 188 -0.82 -12.93 -17.05
N GLY A 189 0.44 -13.29 -16.78
CA GLY A 189 1.23 -12.70 -15.71
C GLY A 189 1.94 -11.42 -16.17
N ILE A 190 1.93 -10.38 -15.34
CA ILE A 190 2.59 -9.11 -15.65
C ILE A 190 3.52 -8.74 -14.50
N THR A 191 4.81 -8.55 -14.78
CA THR A 191 5.80 -8.12 -13.79
C THR A 191 6.71 -7.03 -14.29
N GLY A 192 7.44 -6.44 -13.35
CA GLY A 192 8.43 -5.39 -13.54
C GLY A 192 8.61 -4.53 -12.31
N SER A 193 9.61 -3.67 -12.30
CA SER A 193 9.77 -2.64 -11.26
C SER A 193 8.66 -1.60 -11.39
N PHE A 194 8.41 -1.11 -12.62
CA PHE A 194 7.41 -0.09 -12.92
C PHE A 194 6.50 -0.50 -14.10
N GLY A 195 5.33 0.13 -14.25
CA GLY A 195 4.43 -0.08 -15.40
C GLY A 195 3.51 -1.30 -15.32
N LYS A 196 3.62 -2.17 -14.29
CA LYS A 196 2.77 -3.37 -14.12
C LYS A 196 1.28 -3.07 -14.20
N THR A 197 0.80 -2.17 -13.34
CA THR A 197 -0.61 -1.77 -13.28
C THR A 197 -1.06 -1.11 -14.57
N SER A 198 -0.26 -0.20 -15.13
CA SER A 198 -0.59 0.45 -16.40
C SER A 198 -0.74 -0.56 -17.53
N VAL A 199 0.22 -1.48 -17.70
CA VAL A 199 0.16 -2.53 -18.72
C VAL A 199 -1.04 -3.45 -18.49
N LYS A 200 -1.33 -3.85 -17.25
CA LYS A 200 -2.51 -4.65 -16.93
C LYS A 200 -3.81 -3.96 -17.35
N HIS A 201 -3.96 -2.67 -17.05
CA HIS A 201 -5.16 -1.92 -17.41
C HIS A 201 -5.27 -1.71 -18.93
N ILE A 202 -4.16 -1.35 -19.60
CA ILE A 202 -4.10 -1.18 -21.06
C ILE A 202 -4.46 -2.49 -21.76
N LEU A 203 -3.78 -3.58 -21.42
CA LEU A 203 -4.05 -4.90 -22.00
C LEU A 203 -5.43 -5.41 -21.61
N GLY A 204 -5.85 -5.19 -20.37
CA GLY A 204 -7.17 -5.55 -19.86
C GLY A 204 -8.28 -4.90 -20.69
N HIS A 205 -8.16 -3.60 -20.98
CA HIS A 205 -9.09 -2.89 -21.87
C HIS A 205 -9.05 -3.45 -23.29
N ILE A 206 -7.85 -3.68 -23.83
CA ILE A 206 -7.70 -4.32 -25.15
C ILE A 206 -8.43 -5.65 -25.19
N LEU A 207 -8.28 -6.51 -24.17
CA LEU A 207 -8.91 -7.81 -24.17
C LEU A 207 -10.42 -7.71 -23.91
N GLN A 208 -10.88 -6.90 -22.97
CA GLN A 208 -12.31 -6.73 -22.65
C GLN A 208 -13.15 -6.25 -23.84
N MET A 209 -12.61 -5.36 -24.67
CA MET A 209 -13.30 -4.89 -25.88
C MET A 209 -13.33 -5.93 -27.00
N ASN A 210 -12.55 -7.00 -26.87
CA ASN A 210 -12.37 -8.00 -27.93
C ASN A 210 -12.80 -9.42 -27.53
N THR A 211 -12.93 -9.72 -26.24
CA THR A 211 -13.26 -11.03 -25.67
C THR A 211 -13.59 -10.90 -24.17
N ASN A 212 -14.06 -11.98 -23.53
CA ASN A 212 -14.26 -12.01 -22.08
C ASN A 212 -12.90 -12.06 -21.36
N ALA A 213 -12.53 -10.97 -20.71
CA ALA A 213 -11.32 -10.87 -19.92
C ALA A 213 -11.58 -10.20 -18.57
N GLN A 214 -10.90 -10.67 -17.54
CA GLN A 214 -10.94 -10.08 -16.20
C GLN A 214 -9.53 -9.90 -15.66
N PHE A 215 -9.34 -8.89 -14.82
CA PHE A 215 -8.06 -8.56 -14.24
C PHE A 215 -8.24 -7.96 -12.85
N THR A 216 -7.24 -8.11 -11.99
CA THR A 216 -7.35 -7.61 -10.61
C THR A 216 -7.47 -6.07 -10.56
N PRO A 217 -8.27 -5.50 -9.65
CA PRO A 217 -8.43 -4.05 -9.53
C PRO A 217 -7.17 -3.39 -8.96
N GLY A 218 -6.91 -2.14 -9.36
CA GLY A 218 -5.82 -1.32 -8.83
C GLY A 218 -4.46 -2.04 -8.92
N SER A 219 -3.66 -2.00 -7.86
CA SER A 219 -2.35 -2.65 -7.77
C SER A 219 -2.36 -4.00 -7.04
N VAL A 220 -3.52 -4.68 -6.97
CA VAL A 220 -3.65 -5.96 -6.26
C VAL A 220 -2.75 -7.03 -6.89
N ASN A 221 -1.73 -7.45 -6.13
CA ASN A 221 -0.66 -8.34 -6.56
C ASN A 221 -0.21 -9.34 -5.47
N THR A 222 -1.01 -9.50 -4.40
CA THR A 222 -0.76 -10.46 -3.31
C THR A 222 -1.62 -11.71 -3.50
N VAL A 223 -1.16 -12.87 -3.02
CA VAL A 223 -1.91 -14.14 -3.10
C VAL A 223 -3.33 -13.98 -2.55
N MET A 224 -3.47 -13.38 -1.37
CA MET A 224 -4.78 -13.15 -0.74
C MET A 224 -5.66 -12.20 -1.55
N GLY A 225 -5.10 -11.10 -2.07
CA GLY A 225 -5.87 -10.15 -2.87
C GLY A 225 -6.35 -10.76 -4.19
N ILE A 226 -5.50 -11.56 -4.84
CA ILE A 226 -5.85 -12.30 -6.05
C ILE A 226 -6.87 -13.40 -5.74
N SER A 227 -6.69 -14.17 -4.66
CA SER A 227 -7.64 -15.19 -4.20
C SER A 227 -9.03 -14.61 -4.00
N ARG A 228 -9.09 -13.42 -3.38
CA ARG A 228 -10.35 -12.73 -3.14
C ARG A 228 -11.06 -12.36 -4.43
N PHE A 229 -10.32 -11.76 -5.37
CA PHE A 229 -10.89 -11.43 -6.68
C PHE A 229 -11.40 -12.67 -7.41
N ILE A 230 -10.63 -13.76 -7.39
CA ILE A 230 -11.02 -15.02 -8.04
C ILE A 230 -12.32 -15.57 -7.43
N ASN A 231 -12.37 -15.70 -6.11
CA ASN A 231 -13.53 -16.27 -5.42
C ASN A 231 -14.79 -15.39 -5.55
N GLU A 232 -14.64 -14.07 -5.49
CA GLU A 232 -15.78 -13.15 -5.43
C GLU A 232 -16.23 -12.63 -6.81
N GLN A 233 -15.34 -12.60 -7.81
CA GLN A 233 -15.58 -11.85 -9.06
C GLN A 233 -15.23 -12.61 -10.34
N LEU A 234 -14.56 -13.77 -10.31
CA LEU A 234 -14.23 -14.50 -11.54
C LEU A 234 -15.48 -15.15 -12.14
N ASN A 235 -15.84 -14.70 -13.34
CA ASN A 235 -16.97 -15.18 -14.10
C ASN A 235 -16.67 -16.52 -14.78
N ASP A 236 -17.67 -17.38 -14.90
CA ASP A 236 -17.54 -18.71 -15.53
C ASP A 236 -17.10 -18.65 -17.01
N ASN A 237 -17.41 -17.56 -17.70
CA ASN A 237 -17.10 -17.38 -19.12
C ASN A 237 -15.80 -16.59 -19.36
N CYS A 238 -14.99 -16.37 -18.33
CA CYS A 238 -13.73 -15.64 -18.43
C CYS A 238 -12.74 -16.41 -19.31
N ARG A 239 -12.33 -15.83 -20.44
CA ARG A 239 -11.36 -16.45 -21.34
C ARG A 239 -9.92 -16.06 -21.03
N TYR A 240 -9.72 -14.83 -20.56
CA TYR A 240 -8.40 -14.33 -20.18
C TYR A 240 -8.40 -13.72 -18.79
N PHE A 241 -7.46 -14.15 -17.95
CA PHE A 241 -7.29 -13.60 -16.61
C PHE A 241 -5.91 -12.94 -16.48
N LEU A 242 -5.87 -11.65 -16.15
CA LEU A 242 -4.61 -10.92 -16.02
C LEU A 242 -4.30 -10.67 -14.53
N ALA A 243 -3.08 -11.02 -14.12
CA ALA A 243 -2.61 -10.84 -12.76
C ALA A 243 -1.24 -10.14 -12.71
N GLU A 244 -1.12 -9.16 -11.81
CA GLU A 244 0.17 -8.56 -11.48
C GLU A 244 0.98 -9.51 -10.59
N MET A 245 2.18 -9.87 -11.05
CA MET A 245 3.12 -10.71 -10.32
C MET A 245 4.14 -9.82 -9.60
N GLY A 246 3.80 -9.39 -8.38
CA GLY A 246 4.65 -8.54 -7.54
C GLY A 246 5.89 -9.28 -7.01
N ALA A 247 7.03 -8.58 -6.88
CA ALA A 247 8.25 -9.13 -6.29
C ALA A 247 8.59 -8.40 -4.98
N TYR A 248 8.60 -9.14 -3.87
CA TYR A 248 9.03 -8.63 -2.56
C TYR A 248 10.42 -9.15 -2.14
N GLY A 249 10.86 -10.22 -2.80
CA GLY A 249 12.13 -10.92 -2.67
C GLY A 249 12.19 -12.03 -3.73
N THR A 250 13.34 -12.68 -3.88
CA THR A 250 13.48 -13.89 -4.73
C THR A 250 12.47 -14.96 -4.32
N GLY A 251 11.86 -15.64 -5.29
CA GLY A 251 10.81 -16.63 -5.12
C GLY A 251 9.39 -16.06 -5.01
N SER A 252 9.23 -14.74 -4.85
CA SER A 252 7.89 -14.12 -4.72
C SER A 252 7.05 -14.29 -5.99
N ILE A 253 7.66 -14.10 -7.15
CA ILE A 253 6.96 -14.22 -8.44
C ILE A 253 6.70 -15.70 -8.74
N SER A 254 7.67 -16.57 -8.46
CA SER A 254 7.48 -18.03 -8.53
C SER A 254 6.31 -18.50 -7.69
N ASN A 255 6.15 -18.00 -6.45
CA ASN A 255 5.00 -18.33 -5.60
C ASN A 255 3.67 -17.90 -6.25
N LEU A 256 3.58 -16.70 -6.80
CA LEU A 256 2.38 -16.22 -7.49
C LEU A 256 2.10 -17.01 -8.77
N CYS A 257 3.12 -17.37 -9.53
CA CYS A 257 2.98 -18.18 -10.74
C CYS A 257 2.57 -19.62 -10.42
N ARG A 258 2.94 -20.17 -9.26
CA ARG A 258 2.42 -21.48 -8.82
C ARG A 258 0.94 -21.42 -8.44
N PHE A 259 0.52 -20.32 -7.82
CA PHE A 259 -0.88 -20.10 -7.44
C PHE A 259 -1.78 -19.81 -8.65
N VAL A 260 -1.34 -18.95 -9.57
CA VAL A 260 -2.04 -18.61 -10.81
C VAL A 260 -1.09 -18.82 -12.01
N PRO A 261 -1.03 -20.06 -12.56
CA PRO A 261 -0.10 -20.44 -13.62
C PRO A 261 -0.27 -19.63 -14.91
N PRO A 262 0.72 -18.84 -15.34
CA PRO A 262 0.59 -17.94 -16.47
C PRO A 262 0.90 -18.62 -17.82
N ASN A 263 -0.05 -18.64 -18.74
CA ASN A 263 0.16 -19.05 -20.14
C ASN A 263 0.97 -18.02 -20.93
N TYR A 264 0.92 -16.75 -20.52
CA TYR A 264 1.66 -15.66 -21.15
C TYR A 264 2.26 -14.73 -20.10
N GLY A 265 3.36 -14.07 -20.44
CA GLY A 265 4.06 -13.14 -19.56
C GLY A 265 4.31 -11.78 -20.20
N ILE A 266 4.30 -10.72 -19.40
CA ILE A 266 4.90 -9.43 -19.75
C ILE A 266 5.91 -9.02 -18.68
N ILE A 267 7.13 -8.69 -19.09
CA ILE A 267 8.17 -8.10 -18.24
C ILE A 267 8.43 -6.66 -18.69
N THR A 268 8.00 -5.69 -17.89
CA THR A 268 7.92 -4.28 -18.30
C THR A 268 9.21 -3.49 -18.10
N SER A 269 9.90 -3.66 -16.98
CA SER A 269 11.13 -2.92 -16.64
C SER A 269 11.87 -3.55 -15.46
N VAL A 270 13.17 -3.27 -15.36
CA VAL A 270 14.01 -3.53 -14.18
C VAL A 270 14.64 -2.20 -13.74
N GLY A 271 14.42 -1.84 -12.48
CA GLY A 271 14.91 -0.62 -11.84
C GLY A 271 14.85 -0.70 -10.32
N GLU A 272 15.27 0.37 -9.65
CA GLU A 272 15.52 0.47 -8.20
C GLU A 272 14.25 0.42 -7.30
N ALA A 273 13.19 -0.28 -7.70
CA ALA A 273 12.04 -0.54 -6.83
C ALA A 273 12.41 -1.60 -5.77
N HIS A 274 12.13 -1.34 -4.49
CA HIS A 274 12.45 -2.23 -3.36
C HIS A 274 13.95 -2.64 -3.28
N TYR A 275 14.85 -1.78 -3.75
CA TYR A 275 16.28 -2.05 -3.89
C TYR A 275 16.93 -2.54 -2.58
N GLU A 276 16.52 -1.99 -1.44
CA GLU A 276 16.99 -2.36 -0.10
C GLU A 276 16.91 -3.87 0.19
N ARG A 277 15.95 -4.58 -0.42
CA ARG A 277 15.76 -6.03 -0.21
C ARG A 277 16.55 -6.90 -1.20
N PHE A 278 16.79 -6.40 -2.41
CA PHE A 278 17.41 -7.17 -3.50
C PHE A 278 18.92 -6.94 -3.63
N LYS A 279 19.48 -5.94 -2.92
CA LYS A 279 20.90 -5.55 -2.90
C LYS A 279 21.46 -5.02 -4.22
N ASN A 280 21.13 -5.63 -5.36
CA ASN A 280 21.57 -5.19 -6.69
C ASN A 280 20.49 -5.42 -7.77
N LEU A 281 20.62 -4.73 -8.91
CA LEU A 281 19.65 -4.77 -10.01
C LEU A 281 19.64 -6.11 -10.78
N GLU A 282 20.75 -6.85 -10.82
CA GLU A 282 20.79 -8.19 -11.44
C GLU A 282 19.92 -9.19 -10.68
N THR A 283 19.88 -9.11 -9.35
CA THR A 283 19.01 -9.94 -8.52
C THR A 283 17.54 -9.58 -8.76
N VAL A 284 17.23 -8.30 -8.96
CA VAL A 284 15.89 -7.86 -9.38
C VAL A 284 15.54 -8.46 -10.74
N ALA A 285 16.44 -8.36 -11.73
CA ALA A 285 16.23 -8.94 -13.06
C ALA A 285 15.95 -10.45 -12.98
N LYS A 286 16.79 -11.20 -12.26
CA LYS A 286 16.62 -12.64 -12.04
C LYS A 286 15.27 -12.97 -11.40
N ALA A 287 14.85 -12.21 -10.38
CA ALA A 287 13.55 -12.40 -9.75
C ALA A 287 12.38 -12.12 -10.73
N LYS A 288 12.46 -11.09 -11.58
CA LYS A 288 11.42 -10.82 -12.60
C LYS A 288 11.31 -11.93 -13.64
N PHE A 289 12.42 -12.58 -13.97
CA PHE A 289 12.45 -13.70 -14.91
C PHE A 289 11.91 -15.01 -14.34
N GLU A 290 11.58 -15.10 -13.05
CA GLU A 290 10.76 -16.20 -12.51
C GLU A 290 9.42 -16.32 -13.26
N LEU A 291 8.86 -15.21 -13.74
CA LEU A 291 7.67 -15.21 -14.60
C LEU A 291 7.97 -15.88 -15.94
N ALA A 292 9.09 -15.55 -16.58
CA ALA A 292 9.46 -16.13 -17.86
C ALA A 292 9.72 -17.63 -17.76
N GLN A 293 10.31 -18.09 -16.65
CA GLN A 293 10.48 -19.51 -16.36
C GLN A 293 9.13 -20.23 -16.24
N ALA A 294 8.19 -19.67 -15.47
CA ALA A 294 6.86 -20.25 -15.33
C ALA A 294 6.10 -20.35 -16.66
N VAL A 295 6.17 -19.30 -17.49
CA VAL A 295 5.56 -19.28 -18.84
C VAL A 295 6.22 -20.29 -19.78
N PHE A 296 7.55 -20.41 -19.74
CA PHE A 296 8.30 -21.38 -20.53
C PHE A 296 7.85 -22.82 -20.24
N HIS A 297 7.65 -23.18 -18.97
CA HIS A 297 7.16 -24.51 -18.57
C HIS A 297 5.76 -24.84 -19.12
N LEU A 298 4.98 -23.83 -19.50
CA LEU A 298 3.66 -23.99 -20.10
C LEU A 298 3.66 -23.80 -21.62
N ASN A 299 4.84 -23.80 -22.26
CA ASN A 299 5.02 -23.54 -23.70
C ASN A 299 4.38 -22.22 -24.15
N GLY A 300 4.38 -21.22 -23.26
CA GLY A 300 3.79 -19.91 -23.49
C GLY A 300 4.72 -18.91 -24.17
N LYS A 301 4.26 -17.65 -24.29
CA LYS A 301 5.07 -16.54 -24.82
C LYS A 301 5.23 -15.41 -23.82
N VAL A 302 6.38 -14.76 -23.87
CA VAL A 302 6.74 -13.63 -23.01
C VAL A 302 7.05 -12.40 -23.85
N VAL A 303 6.38 -11.29 -23.57
CA VAL A 303 6.76 -9.98 -24.11
C VAL A 303 7.69 -9.30 -23.11
N VAL A 304 8.82 -8.78 -23.59
CA VAL A 304 9.81 -8.09 -22.75
C VAL A 304 10.21 -6.76 -23.36
N ASP A 305 10.32 -5.73 -22.52
CA ASP A 305 10.90 -4.45 -22.92
C ASP A 305 12.42 -4.58 -23.08
N GLU A 306 12.98 -4.05 -24.17
CA GLU A 306 14.42 -4.13 -24.47
C GLU A 306 15.30 -3.59 -23.35
N SER A 307 14.82 -2.63 -22.55
CA SER A 307 15.61 -1.99 -21.48
C SER A 307 15.96 -2.98 -20.38
N VAL A 308 15.22 -4.08 -20.28
CA VAL A 308 15.49 -5.19 -19.37
C VAL A 308 16.72 -5.98 -19.84
N LEU A 309 16.99 -6.02 -21.15
CA LEU A 309 18.09 -6.80 -21.74
C LEU A 309 19.47 -6.17 -21.51
N LYS A 310 19.56 -5.00 -20.88
CA LYS A 310 20.84 -4.46 -20.39
C LYS A 310 21.43 -5.28 -19.23
N HIS A 311 20.59 -6.09 -18.57
CA HIS A 311 20.97 -6.95 -17.46
C HIS A 311 21.50 -8.29 -17.99
N ILE A 312 22.65 -8.73 -17.47
CA ILE A 312 23.39 -9.89 -18.00
C ILE A 312 22.51 -11.13 -17.97
N TYR A 313 21.86 -11.39 -16.82
CA TYR A 313 20.98 -12.55 -16.68
C TYR A 313 19.81 -12.53 -17.68
N ALA A 314 19.18 -11.36 -17.83
CA ALA A 314 18.03 -11.19 -18.73
C ALA A 314 18.43 -11.41 -20.19
N CYS A 315 19.54 -10.82 -20.63
CA CYS A 315 20.06 -10.98 -21.99
C CYS A 315 20.32 -12.45 -22.31
N GLN A 316 21.09 -13.13 -21.46
CA GLN A 316 21.45 -14.54 -21.66
C GLN A 316 20.22 -15.45 -21.68
N TYR A 317 19.26 -15.24 -20.75
CA TYR A 317 18.05 -16.05 -20.70
C TYR A 317 17.18 -15.88 -21.96
N VAL A 318 17.05 -14.64 -22.46
CA VAL A 318 16.30 -14.37 -23.70
C VAL A 318 16.99 -14.97 -24.92
N GLU A 319 18.32 -14.87 -25.02
CA GLU A 319 19.08 -15.48 -26.13
C GLU A 319 18.94 -17.00 -26.16
N GLN A 320 19.05 -17.66 -25.01
CA GLN A 320 18.92 -19.12 -24.89
C GLN A 320 17.50 -19.62 -25.19
N ASN A 321 16.48 -18.80 -24.94
CA ASN A 321 15.06 -19.17 -25.06
C ASN A 321 14.32 -18.32 -26.09
N ARG A 322 15.02 -17.86 -27.14
CA ARG A 322 14.55 -16.80 -28.05
C ARG A 322 13.17 -17.06 -28.66
N ALA A 323 12.81 -18.31 -28.91
CA ALA A 323 11.56 -18.72 -29.56
C ALA A 323 10.29 -18.32 -28.79
N ILE A 324 10.37 -18.16 -27.46
CA ILE A 324 9.20 -17.78 -26.64
C ILE A 324 9.10 -16.26 -26.41
N PHE A 325 10.12 -15.49 -26.78
CA PHE A 325 10.19 -14.06 -26.48
C PHE A 325 9.76 -13.18 -27.66
N ILE A 326 9.05 -12.11 -27.33
CA ILE A 326 8.78 -10.96 -28.20
C ILE A 326 9.42 -9.73 -27.56
N VAL A 327 10.44 -9.18 -28.20
CA VAL A 327 11.18 -8.02 -27.69
C VAL A 327 10.59 -6.73 -28.27
N VAL A 328 10.23 -5.80 -27.38
CA VAL A 328 9.71 -4.47 -27.74
C VAL A 328 10.76 -3.42 -27.40
N GLY A 329 11.08 -2.52 -28.33
CA GLY A 329 12.16 -1.56 -28.08
C GLY A 329 12.42 -0.58 -29.22
N VAL A 330 13.38 0.34 -29.06
CA VAL A 330 13.82 1.27 -30.11
C VAL A 330 14.94 0.70 -30.98
N LYS A 331 15.64 -0.35 -30.51
CA LYS A 331 16.74 -0.97 -31.26
C LYS A 331 16.24 -1.73 -32.48
N HIS A 332 17.11 -1.86 -33.49
CA HIS A 332 16.82 -2.64 -34.71
C HIS A 332 16.66 -4.14 -34.46
N THR A 333 17.14 -4.65 -33.32
CA THR A 333 17.03 -6.06 -32.92
C THR A 333 15.69 -6.39 -32.25
N ALA A 334 14.83 -5.41 -32.00
CA ALA A 334 13.51 -5.62 -31.42
C ALA A 334 12.54 -6.22 -32.45
N ASP A 335 11.67 -7.14 -32.01
CA ASP A 335 10.61 -7.72 -32.84
C ASP A 335 9.54 -6.68 -33.21
N ILE A 336 9.24 -5.77 -32.28
CA ILE A 336 8.42 -4.59 -32.53
C ILE A 336 9.26 -3.37 -32.19
N LYS A 337 9.60 -2.60 -33.23
CA LYS A 337 10.44 -1.43 -33.11
C LYS A 337 9.59 -0.18 -32.87
N ILE A 338 9.90 0.57 -31.82
CA ILE A 338 9.33 1.88 -31.52
C ILE A 338 10.16 2.92 -32.28
N LEU A 339 9.49 3.67 -33.17
CA LEU A 339 10.10 4.71 -33.99
C LEU A 339 10.03 6.08 -33.28
N SER A 340 8.87 6.43 -32.72
CA SER A 340 8.68 7.63 -31.91
C SER A 340 7.54 7.45 -30.89
N ILE A 341 7.65 8.19 -29.78
CA ILE A 341 6.57 8.37 -28.80
C ILE A 341 6.50 9.87 -28.53
N ASP A 342 5.39 10.48 -28.92
CA ASP A 342 5.20 11.93 -28.88
C ASP A 342 4.02 12.27 -27.95
N GLN A 343 4.27 13.10 -26.94
CA GLN A 343 3.24 13.61 -26.04
C GLN A 343 2.50 14.79 -26.69
N THR A 344 1.16 14.73 -26.68
CA THR A 344 0.29 15.82 -27.11
C THR A 344 -0.68 16.20 -26.01
N VAL A 345 -1.41 17.30 -26.19
CA VAL A 345 -2.49 17.72 -25.27
C VAL A 345 -3.66 16.73 -25.20
N ARG A 346 -3.83 15.86 -26.21
CA ARG A 346 -4.90 14.84 -26.27
C ARG A 346 -4.46 13.46 -25.82
N GLY A 347 -3.16 13.22 -25.65
CA GLY A 347 -2.60 11.92 -25.33
C GLY A 347 -1.32 11.63 -26.11
N LEU A 348 -1.00 10.35 -26.31
CA LEU A 348 0.22 9.89 -26.94
C LEU A 348 -0.01 9.50 -28.40
N ASN A 349 0.88 9.96 -29.28
CA ASN A 349 1.07 9.41 -30.62
C ASN A 349 2.30 8.52 -30.62
N ILE A 350 2.15 7.27 -31.07
CA ILE A 350 3.20 6.26 -31.06
C ILE A 350 3.34 5.72 -32.47
N LYS A 351 4.56 5.76 -33.00
CA LYS A 351 4.89 5.13 -34.28
C LYS A 351 5.68 3.86 -34.01
N ILE A 352 5.22 2.74 -34.55
CA ILE A 352 5.92 1.46 -34.47
C ILE A 352 6.15 0.88 -35.86
N HIS A 353 7.20 0.08 -35.99
CA HIS A 353 7.44 -0.77 -37.13
C HIS A 353 7.27 -2.23 -36.72
N TYR A 354 6.37 -2.93 -37.42
CA TYR A 354 6.07 -4.34 -37.21
C TYR A 354 5.61 -4.98 -38.51
N ASP A 355 6.11 -6.18 -38.80
CA ASP A 355 5.78 -6.95 -40.01
C ASP A 355 5.96 -6.13 -41.30
N LYS A 356 7.14 -5.50 -41.45
CA LYS A 356 7.52 -4.63 -42.57
C LYS A 356 6.63 -3.40 -42.80
N ASN A 357 5.69 -3.14 -41.90
CA ASN A 357 4.75 -2.03 -41.98
C ASN A 357 4.93 -1.07 -40.82
N GLU A 358 4.69 0.22 -41.08
CA GLU A 358 4.57 1.22 -40.04
C GLU A 358 3.12 1.32 -39.55
N HIS A 359 2.95 1.37 -38.23
CA HIS A 359 1.64 1.54 -37.60
C HIS A 359 1.67 2.77 -36.71
N ILE A 360 0.61 3.57 -36.80
CA ILE A 360 0.41 4.76 -35.97
C ILE A 360 -0.67 4.46 -34.95
N ILE A 361 -0.31 4.59 -33.68
CA ILE A 361 -1.18 4.32 -32.53
C ILE A 361 -1.41 5.64 -31.81
N PHE A 362 -2.67 5.99 -31.62
CA PHE A 362 -3.07 7.09 -30.74
C PHE A 362 -3.71 6.50 -29.50
N ALA A 363 -3.28 6.93 -28.32
CA ALA A 363 -3.85 6.55 -27.04
C ALA A 363 -4.15 7.80 -26.19
N PRO A 364 -5.35 7.92 -25.59
CA PRO A 364 -5.72 9.05 -24.73
C PRO A 364 -5.11 8.90 -23.31
N LEU A 365 -3.83 8.54 -23.24
CA LEU A 365 -3.03 8.43 -22.02
C LEU A 365 -1.93 9.50 -22.02
N TYR A 366 -1.44 9.85 -20.84
CA TYR A 366 -0.45 10.91 -20.66
C TYR A 366 0.80 10.41 -19.92
N GLY A 367 1.98 10.79 -20.39
CA GLY A 367 3.28 10.36 -19.90
C GLY A 367 3.98 9.44 -20.89
N LEU A 368 5.16 9.83 -21.36
CA LEU A 368 5.92 9.12 -22.41
C LEU A 368 6.19 7.65 -22.08
N HIS A 369 6.35 7.32 -20.79
CA HIS A 369 6.57 5.95 -20.34
C HIS A 369 5.38 5.02 -20.64
N HIS A 370 4.15 5.54 -20.73
CA HIS A 370 3.01 4.73 -21.16
C HIS A 370 3.09 4.33 -22.63
N GLY A 371 3.85 5.05 -23.46
CA GLY A 371 4.08 4.66 -24.84
C GLY A 371 4.68 3.25 -24.94
N ARG A 372 5.71 2.95 -24.12
CA ARG A 372 6.27 1.60 -24.01
C ARG A 372 5.26 0.60 -23.45
N ASN A 373 4.51 0.97 -22.41
CA ASN A 373 3.46 0.12 -21.83
C ASN A 373 2.38 -0.28 -22.87
N ILE A 374 1.97 0.67 -23.72
CA ILE A 374 1.01 0.45 -24.81
C ILE A 374 1.58 -0.54 -25.82
N VAL A 375 2.84 -0.39 -26.23
CA VAL A 375 3.46 -1.28 -27.21
C VAL A 375 3.66 -2.68 -26.65
N LEU A 376 3.98 -2.83 -25.36
CA LEU A 376 4.04 -4.13 -24.68
C LEU A 376 2.67 -4.84 -24.68
N ALA A 377 1.61 -4.11 -24.33
CA ALA A 377 0.24 -4.65 -24.36
C ALA A 377 -0.20 -5.00 -25.79
N TYR A 378 0.11 -4.13 -26.76
CA TYR A 378 -0.14 -4.36 -28.19
C TYR A 378 0.57 -5.63 -28.68
N ALA A 379 1.84 -5.81 -28.35
CA ALA A 379 2.63 -6.98 -28.70
C ALA A 379 2.02 -8.28 -28.15
N LEU A 380 1.56 -8.27 -26.89
CA LEU A 380 0.94 -9.45 -26.33
C LEU A 380 -0.41 -9.74 -26.99
N ALA A 381 -1.25 -8.72 -27.20
CA ALA A 381 -2.54 -8.90 -27.87
C ALA A 381 -2.37 -9.45 -29.31
N LEU A 382 -1.34 -9.01 -30.05
CA LEU A 382 -0.99 -9.62 -31.34
C LEU A 382 -0.63 -11.10 -31.18
N SER A 383 0.16 -11.46 -30.16
CA SER A 383 0.57 -12.84 -29.92
C SER A 383 -0.59 -13.78 -29.56
N LEU A 384 -1.72 -13.22 -29.10
CA LEU A 384 -2.98 -13.91 -28.83
C LEU A 384 -3.86 -14.05 -30.09
N GLY A 385 -3.42 -13.51 -31.23
CA GLY A 385 -4.12 -13.60 -32.51
C GLY A 385 -5.10 -12.47 -32.81
N PHE A 386 -5.14 -11.40 -31.99
CA PHE A 386 -5.98 -10.24 -32.29
C PHE A 386 -5.40 -9.44 -33.47
N PRO A 387 -6.19 -9.05 -34.48
CA PRO A 387 -5.68 -8.27 -35.60
C PRO A 387 -5.18 -6.89 -35.16
N SER A 388 -4.01 -6.49 -35.66
CA SER A 388 -3.38 -5.17 -35.37
C SER A 388 -4.37 -4.01 -35.45
N LYS A 389 -5.12 -3.89 -36.56
CA LYS A 389 -6.11 -2.83 -36.78
C LYS A 389 -7.15 -2.75 -35.66
N ARG A 390 -7.61 -3.90 -35.15
CA ARG A 390 -8.60 -3.99 -34.08
C ARG A 390 -8.01 -3.56 -32.74
N ILE A 391 -6.76 -3.96 -32.47
CA ILE A 391 -6.03 -3.52 -31.27
C ILE A 391 -5.84 -2.00 -31.28
N ILE A 392 -5.40 -1.43 -32.41
CA ILE A 392 -5.19 0.03 -32.56
C ILE A 392 -6.50 0.80 -32.36
N GLN A 393 -7.61 0.33 -32.95
CA GLN A 393 -8.93 0.93 -32.72
C GLN A 393 -9.33 0.90 -31.24
N THR A 394 -9.05 -0.21 -30.55
CA THR A 394 -9.36 -0.37 -29.14
C THR A 394 -8.51 0.56 -28.27
N ILE A 395 -7.22 0.71 -28.56
CA ILE A 395 -6.29 1.59 -27.82
C ILE A 395 -6.78 3.04 -27.78
N ARG A 396 -7.45 3.51 -28.84
CA ARG A 396 -8.03 4.88 -28.89
C ARG A 396 -9.12 5.13 -27.85
N THR A 397 -9.69 4.08 -27.28
CA THR A 397 -10.80 4.13 -26.30
C THR A 397 -10.36 3.79 -24.88
N ILE A 398 -9.06 3.58 -24.66
CA ILE A 398 -8.54 3.20 -23.34
C ILE A 398 -8.89 4.30 -22.33
N PRO A 399 -9.50 3.95 -21.18
CA PRO A 399 -9.69 4.90 -20.11
C PRO A 399 -8.34 5.25 -19.48
N GLN A 400 -8.24 6.45 -18.92
CA GLN A 400 -7.07 6.79 -18.13
C GLN A 400 -6.92 5.86 -16.93
N VAL A 401 -5.68 5.57 -16.56
CA VAL A 401 -5.37 4.69 -15.43
C VAL A 401 -5.33 5.54 -14.16
N SER A 402 -6.19 5.23 -13.19
CA SER A 402 -6.33 6.05 -11.98
C SER A 402 -5.00 6.25 -11.26
N HIS A 403 -4.74 7.51 -10.86
CA HIS A 403 -3.52 7.94 -10.16
C HIS A 403 -2.19 7.65 -10.89
N ARG A 404 -2.20 7.55 -12.23
CA ARG A 404 -1.01 7.27 -13.06
C ARG A 404 -0.88 8.30 -14.19
N LEU A 405 -0.66 9.56 -13.80
CA LEU A 405 -0.80 10.75 -14.66
C LEU A 405 -2.21 10.89 -15.24
N GLU A 406 -3.20 10.70 -14.37
CA GLU A 406 -4.61 10.83 -14.72
C GLU A 406 -5.00 12.32 -14.80
N VAL A 407 -5.30 12.80 -16.00
CA VAL A 407 -5.72 14.16 -16.31
C VAL A 407 -7.24 14.30 -16.18
N LYS A 408 -7.68 15.12 -15.22
CA LYS A 408 -9.09 15.45 -14.96
C LYS A 408 -9.33 16.95 -15.14
N LYS A 409 -10.43 17.31 -15.79
CA LYS A 409 -10.91 18.70 -15.81
C LYS A 409 -11.75 18.96 -14.57
N HIS A 410 -11.47 20.06 -13.90
CA HIS A 410 -12.21 20.53 -12.74
C HIS A 410 -13.31 21.50 -13.16
N HIS A 411 -14.39 21.60 -12.36
CA HIS A 411 -15.51 22.49 -12.66
C HIS A 411 -15.13 23.98 -12.67
N SER A 412 -14.00 24.35 -12.04
CA SER A 412 -13.43 25.71 -12.09
C SER A 412 -12.71 26.04 -13.40
N GLY A 413 -12.59 25.09 -14.33
CA GLY A 413 -11.77 25.22 -15.55
C GLY A 413 -10.31 24.80 -15.37
N ALA A 414 -9.87 24.53 -14.15
CA ALA A 414 -8.53 23.99 -13.88
C ALA A 414 -8.35 22.55 -14.39
N THR A 415 -7.10 22.14 -14.58
CA THR A 415 -6.70 20.80 -15.02
C THR A 415 -5.88 20.13 -13.93
N TYR A 416 -6.35 19.00 -13.43
CA TYR A 416 -5.61 18.20 -12.45
C TYR A 416 -4.90 17.06 -13.17
N ILE A 417 -3.63 16.86 -12.85
CA ILE A 417 -2.81 15.72 -13.23
C ILE A 417 -2.56 14.94 -11.95
N ASP A 418 -3.26 13.82 -11.80
CA ASP A 418 -3.21 12.95 -10.64
C ASP A 418 -2.18 11.83 -10.88
N ASP A 419 -0.99 12.00 -10.29
CA ASP A 419 0.06 10.99 -10.16
C ASP A 419 0.36 10.74 -8.69
N ALA A 420 -0.71 10.69 -7.87
CA ALA A 420 -0.60 10.50 -6.43
C ALA A 420 -0.08 9.11 -6.04
N TYR A 421 -0.03 8.13 -6.95
CA TYR A 421 0.42 6.79 -6.61
C TYR A 421 1.94 6.65 -6.70
N ASN A 422 2.57 6.12 -5.64
CA ASN A 422 4.00 5.76 -5.50
C ASN A 422 4.86 6.09 -6.73
N THR A 423 5.43 7.29 -6.69
CA THR A 423 6.23 7.86 -7.78
C THR A 423 7.70 7.59 -7.52
N ASN A 424 8.44 7.17 -8.55
CA ASN A 424 9.91 7.13 -8.54
C ASN A 424 10.47 8.43 -9.14
N PRO A 425 11.79 8.71 -9.07
CA PRO A 425 12.35 9.96 -9.60
C PRO A 425 12.04 10.21 -11.08
N VAL A 426 12.06 9.16 -11.90
CA VAL A 426 11.74 9.24 -13.34
C VAL A 426 10.26 9.58 -13.55
N GLY A 427 9.36 9.00 -12.77
CA GLY A 427 7.92 9.29 -12.78
C GLY A 427 7.65 10.73 -12.38
N PHE A 428 8.35 11.24 -11.37
CA PHE A 428 8.22 12.62 -10.91
C PHE A 428 8.58 13.61 -12.01
N LEU A 429 9.72 13.38 -12.68
CA LEU A 429 10.17 14.22 -13.80
C LEU A 429 9.19 14.15 -14.99
N ASN A 430 8.69 12.96 -15.33
CA ASN A 430 7.66 12.83 -16.36
C ASN A 430 6.38 13.61 -16.02
N GLY A 431 6.02 13.68 -14.73
CA GLY A 431 4.93 14.50 -14.24
C GLY A 431 5.18 15.99 -14.48
N LEU A 432 6.38 16.48 -14.17
CA LEU A 432 6.77 17.87 -14.45
C LEU A 432 6.75 18.19 -15.95
N ASP A 433 7.28 17.30 -16.79
CA ASP A 433 7.26 17.48 -18.24
C ASP A 433 5.82 17.53 -18.78
N LEU A 434 4.93 16.69 -18.24
CA LEU A 434 3.51 16.72 -18.59
C LEU A 434 2.82 17.99 -18.09
N LEU A 435 3.15 18.46 -16.89
CA LEU A 435 2.66 19.73 -16.34
C LEU A 435 3.05 20.90 -17.23
N GLN A 436 4.26 20.91 -17.77
CA GLN A 436 4.69 21.91 -18.75
C GLN A 436 3.95 21.77 -20.08
N THR A 437 3.72 20.54 -20.54
CA THR A 437 3.03 20.26 -21.82
C THR A 437 1.54 20.64 -21.78
N LEU A 438 0.88 20.42 -20.65
CA LEU A 438 -0.54 20.73 -20.45
C LEU A 438 -0.77 22.11 -19.86
N GLY A 439 0.28 22.75 -19.34
CA GLY A 439 0.22 24.09 -18.79
C GLY A 439 -0.32 25.08 -19.82
N ASN A 440 -1.41 25.77 -19.46
CA ASN A 440 -1.97 26.80 -20.31
C ASN A 440 -1.09 28.05 -20.24
N ALA A 441 -0.87 28.73 -21.37
CA ALA A 441 -0.10 29.98 -21.41
C ALA A 441 -0.68 31.09 -20.51
N CYS A 442 -1.97 31.02 -20.19
CA CYS A 442 -2.68 31.97 -19.34
C CYS A 442 -3.08 31.40 -17.97
N GLY A 443 -2.52 30.27 -17.54
CA GLY A 443 -2.79 29.67 -16.23
C GLY A 443 -1.49 29.28 -15.52
N ARG A 444 -1.55 29.05 -14.20
CA ARG A 444 -0.36 28.71 -13.42
C ARG A 444 -0.13 27.20 -13.41
N ARG A 445 1.14 26.80 -13.39
CA ARG A 445 1.58 25.42 -13.18
C ARG A 445 1.87 25.22 -11.71
N ILE A 446 1.05 24.43 -11.06
CA ILE A 446 1.10 24.16 -9.62
C ILE A 446 1.55 22.72 -9.40
N LEU A 447 2.60 22.51 -8.61
CA LEU A 447 3.02 21.19 -8.14
C LEU A 447 2.62 21.02 -6.68
N ILE A 448 2.06 19.87 -6.33
CA ILE A 448 1.84 19.44 -4.95
C ILE A 448 2.60 18.14 -4.74
N THR A 449 3.54 18.12 -3.79
CA THR A 449 4.30 16.91 -3.53
C THR A 449 4.78 16.79 -2.08
N PRO A 450 4.74 15.57 -1.51
CA PRO A 450 5.49 15.23 -0.31
C PRO A 450 6.93 14.75 -0.59
N GLY A 451 7.38 14.87 -1.84
CA GLY A 451 8.61 14.26 -2.35
C GLY A 451 8.51 12.75 -2.52
N VAL A 452 9.59 12.15 -3.04
CA VAL A 452 9.67 10.74 -3.42
C VAL A 452 10.08 9.86 -2.22
N VAL A 453 9.63 8.61 -2.20
CA VAL A 453 9.91 7.63 -1.12
C VAL A 453 10.85 6.52 -1.60
N GLU A 454 11.35 5.69 -0.67
CA GLU A 454 12.18 4.50 -0.96
C GLU A 454 13.53 4.79 -1.68
N LEU A 455 14.14 5.96 -1.43
CA LEU A 455 15.40 6.37 -2.07
C LEU A 455 16.67 5.92 -1.34
N GLY A 456 16.55 5.36 -0.13
CA GLY A 456 17.69 4.97 0.70
C GLY A 456 18.74 6.08 0.86
N GLU A 457 20.01 5.76 0.61
CA GLU A 457 21.14 6.69 0.72
C GLU A 457 21.09 7.84 -0.28
N LYS A 458 20.44 7.65 -1.45
CA LYS A 458 20.29 8.68 -2.49
C LYS A 458 19.23 9.72 -2.17
N HIS A 459 18.53 9.61 -1.03
CA HIS A 459 17.41 10.48 -0.68
C HIS A 459 17.76 11.97 -0.76
N LYS A 460 18.94 12.37 -0.23
CA LYS A 460 19.35 13.78 -0.20
C LYS A 460 19.64 14.31 -1.61
N GLU A 461 20.49 13.59 -2.34
CA GLU A 461 20.94 13.93 -3.70
C GLU A 461 19.76 14.05 -4.67
N VAL A 462 18.89 13.03 -4.70
CA VAL A 462 17.74 13.01 -5.60
C VAL A 462 16.77 14.15 -5.28
N HIS A 463 16.45 14.39 -4.01
CA HIS A 463 15.55 15.48 -3.66
C HIS A 463 16.12 16.86 -4.01
N LEU A 464 17.43 17.08 -3.86
CA LEU A 464 18.10 18.31 -4.28
C LEU A 464 17.87 18.58 -5.77
N GLU A 465 18.09 17.57 -6.61
CA GLU A 465 17.90 17.70 -8.06
C GLU A 465 16.42 17.85 -8.44
N LEU A 466 15.52 17.12 -7.80
CA LEU A 466 14.07 17.26 -8.04
C LEU A 466 13.58 18.67 -7.65
N GLY A 467 14.10 19.25 -6.56
CA GLY A 467 13.77 20.61 -6.14
C GLY A 467 14.16 21.65 -7.19
N LYS A 468 15.38 21.56 -7.73
CA LYS A 468 15.85 22.43 -8.83
C LYS A 468 14.96 22.32 -10.06
N LYS A 469 14.58 21.10 -10.44
CA LYS A 469 13.71 20.87 -11.60
C LYS A 469 12.30 21.42 -11.37
N ALA A 470 11.75 21.26 -10.17
CA ALA A 470 10.45 21.82 -9.81
C ALA A 470 10.44 23.35 -9.87
N ALA A 471 11.49 24.03 -9.40
CA ALA A 471 11.61 25.48 -9.48
C ALA A 471 11.51 26.00 -10.92
N ILE A 472 12.14 25.30 -11.88
CA ILE A 472 12.10 25.67 -13.29
C ILE A 472 10.73 25.36 -13.93
N ALA A 473 10.11 24.25 -13.52
CA ALA A 473 8.92 23.74 -14.18
C ALA A 473 7.58 24.33 -13.70
N THR A 474 7.59 25.02 -12.56
CA THR A 474 6.36 25.41 -11.85
C THR A 474 6.35 26.89 -11.51
N ASP A 475 5.15 27.45 -11.48
CA ASP A 475 4.90 28.81 -11.01
C ASP A 475 4.63 28.79 -9.50
N ILE A 476 4.04 27.70 -8.99
CA ILE A 476 3.84 27.45 -7.55
C ILE A 476 4.21 26.00 -7.24
N THR A 477 5.06 25.78 -6.24
CA THR A 477 5.35 24.45 -5.69
C THR A 477 4.92 24.38 -4.24
N ILE A 478 4.06 23.42 -3.93
CA ILE A 478 3.56 23.11 -2.60
C ILE A 478 4.26 21.84 -2.10
N VAL A 479 5.10 22.00 -1.08
CA VAL A 479 5.82 20.88 -0.45
C VAL A 479 5.14 20.45 0.85
N LEU A 480 4.78 19.18 0.94
CA LEU A 480 4.20 18.58 2.14
C LEU A 480 5.29 17.95 3.00
N CYS A 481 5.16 18.07 4.32
CA CYS A 481 6.16 17.54 5.28
C CYS A 481 7.61 18.02 4.95
N PRO A 482 7.86 19.34 4.84
CA PRO A 482 9.13 19.88 4.33
C PRO A 482 10.37 19.40 5.10
N LYS A 483 10.22 19.09 6.40
CA LYS A 483 11.30 18.51 7.23
C LYS A 483 11.86 17.20 6.68
N ARG A 484 11.04 16.36 6.03
CA ARG A 484 11.52 15.10 5.42
C ARG A 484 12.39 15.37 4.20
N VAL A 485 12.01 16.39 3.43
CA VAL A 485 12.58 16.70 2.12
C VAL A 485 13.28 18.07 2.14
N ALA A 486 14.03 18.35 3.21
CA ALA A 486 14.74 19.62 3.38
C ALA A 486 15.64 19.92 2.17
N THR A 487 16.35 18.91 1.63
CA THR A 487 17.18 19.09 0.44
C THR A 487 16.37 19.40 -0.82
N PHE A 488 15.09 19.01 -0.91
CA PHE A 488 14.22 19.45 -2.00
C PHE A 488 13.95 20.96 -1.91
N VAL A 489 13.66 21.45 -0.71
CA VAL A 489 13.46 22.88 -0.46
C VAL A 489 14.74 23.67 -0.74
N GLU A 490 15.90 23.18 -0.29
CA GLU A 490 17.21 23.76 -0.60
C GLU A 490 17.45 23.80 -2.12
N GLY A 491 17.16 22.70 -2.81
CA GLY A 491 17.29 22.60 -4.27
C GLY A 491 16.39 23.60 -5.00
N PHE A 492 15.14 23.73 -4.56
CA PHE A 492 14.20 24.71 -5.11
C PHE A 492 14.72 26.14 -4.92
N MET A 493 15.12 26.50 -3.69
CA MET A 493 15.58 27.85 -3.35
C MET A 493 16.93 28.20 -3.99
N SER A 494 17.73 27.22 -4.39
CA SER A 494 19.00 27.46 -5.10
C SER A 494 18.82 28.05 -6.50
N ILE A 495 17.61 27.97 -7.06
CA ILE A 495 17.26 28.55 -8.36
C ILE A 495 16.55 29.89 -8.14
N SER A 496 17.31 30.98 -8.26
CA SER A 496 16.78 32.34 -8.08
C SER A 496 15.81 32.74 -9.20
N GLY A 497 14.69 33.39 -8.83
CA GLY A 497 13.79 34.05 -9.78
C GLY A 497 12.74 33.16 -10.45
N HIS A 498 12.56 31.92 -10.00
CA HIS A 498 11.57 30.99 -10.55
C HIS A 498 10.66 30.39 -9.47
N GLY A 499 9.35 30.54 -9.66
CA GLY A 499 8.31 29.89 -8.86
C GLY A 499 8.16 30.40 -7.43
N THR A 500 6.98 30.18 -6.85
CA THR A 500 6.69 30.42 -5.43
C THR A 500 6.69 29.10 -4.67
N LEU A 501 7.44 29.00 -3.58
CA LEU A 501 7.42 27.83 -2.70
C LEU A 501 6.45 28.05 -1.52
N ILE A 502 5.53 27.12 -1.33
CA ILE A 502 4.62 27.06 -0.18
C ILE A 502 4.82 25.71 0.51
N THR A 503 4.74 25.67 1.84
CA THR A 503 4.91 24.42 2.60
C THR A 503 3.77 24.17 3.55
N PHE A 504 3.35 22.91 3.66
CA PHE A 504 2.33 22.46 4.62
C PHE A 504 2.80 21.19 5.34
N ASN A 505 2.22 20.91 6.50
CA ASN A 505 2.53 19.68 7.24
C ASN A 505 1.72 18.47 6.76
N ASN A 506 0.56 18.67 6.15
CA ASN A 506 -0.33 17.61 5.69
C ASN A 506 -1.05 18.00 4.39
N PHE A 507 -1.63 17.01 3.71
CA PHE A 507 -2.32 17.21 2.43
C PHE A 507 -3.61 18.05 2.57
N SER A 508 -4.33 17.93 3.68
CA SER A 508 -5.60 18.65 3.90
C SER A 508 -5.42 20.17 3.92
N ASP A 509 -4.33 20.65 4.52
CA ASP A 509 -4.01 22.09 4.54
C ASP A 509 -3.69 22.60 3.12
N ALA A 510 -3.01 21.79 2.31
CA ALA A 510 -2.73 22.09 0.91
C ALA A 510 -4.00 22.11 0.06
N GLU A 511 -4.92 21.14 0.26
CA GLU A 511 -6.23 21.13 -0.42
C GLU A 511 -7.06 22.37 -0.08
N ASN A 512 -7.09 22.78 1.20
CA ASN A 512 -7.77 23.99 1.63
C ASN A 512 -7.19 25.24 0.96
N TRP A 513 -5.86 25.34 0.88
CA TRP A 513 -5.20 26.44 0.19
C TRP A 513 -5.54 26.46 -1.30
N ILE A 514 -5.51 25.31 -1.98
CA ILE A 514 -5.91 25.19 -3.38
C ILE A 514 -7.36 25.63 -3.55
N GLY A 515 -8.29 25.15 -2.72
CA GLY A 515 -9.70 25.54 -2.80
C GLY A 515 -9.95 27.04 -2.69
N GLN A 516 -9.09 27.77 -1.96
CA GLN A 516 -9.20 29.22 -1.78
C GLN A 516 -8.45 30.04 -2.84
N ASN A 517 -7.42 29.47 -3.49
CA ASN A 517 -6.50 30.18 -4.36
C ASN A 517 -6.53 29.70 -5.82
N LEU A 518 -7.38 28.73 -6.17
CA LEU A 518 -7.47 28.17 -7.51
C LEU A 518 -7.98 29.20 -8.52
N GLU A 519 -7.25 29.38 -9.61
CA GLU A 519 -7.62 30.27 -10.71
C GLU A 519 -8.10 29.47 -11.93
N PHE A 520 -8.81 30.15 -12.83
CA PHE A 520 -9.23 29.57 -14.11
C PHE A 520 -7.98 29.20 -14.93
N ASN A 521 -8.01 28.06 -15.64
CA ASN A 521 -6.90 27.52 -16.42
C ASN A 521 -5.64 27.05 -15.67
N ASP A 522 -5.62 27.09 -14.33
CA ASP A 522 -4.53 26.47 -13.57
C ASP A 522 -4.37 25.00 -13.95
N THR A 523 -3.12 24.53 -13.97
CA THR A 523 -2.78 23.12 -14.15
C THR A 523 -2.05 22.65 -12.90
N ILE A 524 -2.61 21.66 -12.22
CA ILE A 524 -2.16 21.17 -10.93
C ILE A 524 -1.66 19.74 -11.10
N LEU A 525 -0.39 19.50 -10.77
CA LEU A 525 0.18 18.17 -10.65
C LEU A 525 0.22 17.76 -9.18
N ILE A 526 -0.49 16.68 -8.86
CA ILE A 526 -0.36 15.99 -7.58
C ILE A 526 0.63 14.86 -7.79
N ALA A 527 1.88 15.06 -7.35
CA ALA A 527 2.97 14.11 -7.54
C ALA A 527 3.29 13.40 -6.23
N ASN A 528 2.95 12.11 -6.18
CA ASN A 528 3.07 11.23 -5.03
C ASN A 528 2.14 11.62 -3.87
N ASP A 529 1.60 10.62 -3.18
CA ASP A 529 0.88 10.76 -1.92
C ASP A 529 1.55 9.88 -0.87
N LEU A 530 1.64 10.38 0.36
CA LEU A 530 2.26 9.61 1.43
C LEU A 530 1.26 8.61 2.01
N PRO A 531 1.65 7.34 2.17
CA PRO A 531 0.93 6.46 3.06
C PRO A 531 0.82 7.11 4.45
N ASP A 532 -0.38 7.07 5.04
CA ASP A 532 -0.68 7.64 6.37
C ASP A 532 0.39 7.30 7.45
N MET A 533 1.00 6.11 7.35
CA MET A 533 2.02 5.64 8.30
C MET A 533 3.34 6.43 8.22
N ILE A 534 3.70 6.91 7.03
CA ILE A 534 4.92 7.71 6.80
C ILE A 534 4.66 9.15 7.21
N GLU A 535 3.50 9.70 6.85
CA GLU A 535 3.08 11.07 7.22
C GLU A 535 3.14 11.28 8.75
N ARG A 536 2.60 10.33 9.53
CA ARG A 536 2.58 10.41 11.01
C ARG A 536 3.95 10.34 11.68
N ARG A 537 4.96 9.75 11.04
CA ARG A 537 6.31 9.62 11.62
C ARG A 537 7.06 10.96 11.64
N PHE A 538 6.63 11.93 10.82
CA PHE A 538 7.29 13.23 10.64
C PHE A 538 6.43 14.43 11.07
N ILE A 539 5.18 14.19 11.49
CA ILE A 539 4.32 15.20 12.15
C ILE A 539 4.74 15.43 13.62
N CYS A 540 5.53 14.52 14.20
CA CYS A 540 6.12 14.67 15.54
C CYS A 540 7.54 15.24 15.48
#